data_AF-A0A233S1S5-F1
#
_entry.id   AF-A0A233S1S5-F1
#
_cell.length_a   1.000
_cell.length_b   1.000
_cell.length_c   1.000
_cell.angle_alpha   90.00
_cell.angle_beta   90.00
_cell.angle_gamma   90.00
#
_symmetry.space_group_name_H-M   'P 1'
#
loop_
_entity.id
_entity.type
_entity.pdbx_description
1 polymer ?
#
loop_
_entity_poly.entity_id
_entity_poly.type
_entity_poly.pdbx_seq_one_letter_code
_entity_poly.pdbx_strand_id
1 'polypeptide(L)'
;MADADDNRRYVFLDPDGTGSDQGWAFVIVAAKTGVVYEVQGGGVGCVQYAQEGYLIPLFGRGLDEELKEIFVGELKRQGARQLDWPVELLDRLRAAVAFHLYGSANRHDLFPTPLALDETRLAEIDEAWVPVVTPDGPGVLVWENSD
;
A
#
# COMPACT_ATOMS: atom_id res chain seq x y z
N MET A 1 32.26 -9.96 -20.73
CA MET A 1 31.99 -8.64 -20.15
C MET A 1 30.67 -8.74 -19.44
N ALA A 2 30.70 -8.84 -18.11
CA ALA A 2 29.50 -8.77 -17.30
C ALA A 2 29.10 -7.28 -17.26
N ASP A 3 27.90 -6.96 -17.76
CA ASP A 3 27.41 -5.59 -17.73
C ASP A 3 27.28 -5.15 -16.27
N ALA A 4 27.97 -4.06 -15.96
CA ALA A 4 27.76 -3.32 -14.76
C ALA A 4 26.38 -2.67 -14.83
N ASP A 5 25.57 -2.94 -13.81
CA ASP A 5 24.80 -1.89 -13.14
C ASP A 5 23.72 -1.18 -13.96
N ASP A 6 22.73 -1.91 -14.46
CA ASP A 6 21.43 -1.27 -14.71
C ASP A 6 20.60 -1.31 -13.42
N ASN A 7 20.85 -0.36 -12.52
CA ASN A 7 20.12 -0.18 -11.26
C ASN A 7 18.71 0.40 -11.48
N ARG A 8 18.17 0.24 -12.69
CA ARG A 8 16.84 0.71 -13.09
C ARG A 8 15.78 -0.21 -12.54
N ARG A 9 14.70 0.40 -12.08
CA ARG A 9 13.46 -0.27 -11.69
C ARG A 9 12.44 -0.07 -12.79
N TYR A 10 11.72 -1.13 -13.12
CA TYR A 10 10.62 -1.09 -14.07
C TYR A 10 9.31 -1.23 -13.34
N VAL A 11 8.39 -0.29 -13.56
CA VAL A 11 7.00 -0.36 -13.09
C VAL A 11 6.15 -0.77 -14.28
N PHE A 12 5.46 -1.90 -14.16
CA PHE A 12 4.50 -2.31 -15.18
C PHE A 12 3.22 -1.52 -15.02
N LEU A 13 2.72 -0.99 -16.13
CA LEU A 13 1.44 -0.31 -16.20
C LEU A 13 0.45 -1.21 -16.94
N ASP A 14 -0.79 -1.27 -16.48
CA ASP A 14 -1.89 -1.99 -17.10
C ASP A 14 -2.85 -1.00 -17.78
N PRO A 15 -2.48 -0.44 -18.95
CA PRO A 15 -3.25 0.64 -19.58
C PRO A 15 -4.59 0.17 -20.16
N ASP A 16 -4.78 -1.13 -20.38
CA ASP A 16 -6.04 -1.69 -20.88
C ASP A 16 -7.06 -1.95 -19.78
N GLY A 17 -6.65 -1.78 -18.51
CA GLY A 17 -7.49 -1.88 -17.34
C GLY A 17 -8.00 -3.29 -17.05
N THR A 18 -7.45 -4.33 -17.70
CA THR A 18 -7.89 -5.71 -17.51
C THR A 18 -7.72 -6.21 -16.07
N GLY A 19 -6.80 -5.61 -15.30
CA GLY A 19 -6.61 -5.82 -13.88
C GLY A 19 -7.35 -4.85 -12.95
N SER A 20 -8.08 -3.85 -13.49
CA SER A 20 -8.63 -2.70 -12.75
C SER A 20 -10.13 -2.78 -12.42
N ASP A 21 -10.82 -3.83 -12.87
CA ASP A 21 -12.29 -3.95 -12.79
C ASP A 21 -12.90 -3.99 -11.36
N GLN A 22 -12.12 -3.84 -10.27
CA GLN A 22 -12.59 -4.12 -8.91
C GLN A 22 -12.00 -3.24 -7.79
N GLY A 23 -11.35 -2.12 -8.10
CA GLY A 23 -10.81 -1.20 -7.09
C GLY A 23 -9.43 -0.69 -7.45
N TRP A 24 -9.01 0.41 -6.83
CA TRP A 24 -7.67 0.97 -7.00
C TRP A 24 -6.91 0.94 -5.68
N ALA A 25 -5.71 0.37 -5.72
CA ALA A 25 -4.75 0.43 -4.63
C ALA A 25 -3.39 0.85 -5.20
N PHE A 26 -2.68 1.69 -4.46
CA PHE A 26 -1.35 2.16 -4.83
C PHE A 26 -0.41 2.08 -3.63
N VAL A 27 0.89 1.98 -3.92
CA VAL A 27 1.92 2.27 -2.93
C VAL A 27 2.62 3.56 -3.29
N ILE A 28 2.71 4.49 -2.35
CA ILE A 28 3.60 5.65 -2.45
C ILE A 28 4.93 5.23 -1.78
N VAL A 29 5.96 4.98 -2.58
CA VAL A 29 7.29 4.65 -2.07
C VAL A 29 8.02 5.92 -1.70
N ALA A 30 8.56 5.98 -0.48
CA ALA A 30 9.27 7.15 0.03
C ALA A 30 10.52 7.45 -0.81
N ALA A 31 10.57 8.62 -1.43
CA ALA A 31 11.73 9.09 -2.19
C ALA A 31 11.73 10.61 -2.29
N LYS A 32 12.93 11.20 -2.41
CA LYS A 32 13.10 12.65 -2.59
C LYS A 32 12.86 13.04 -4.05
N THR A 33 11.59 13.14 -4.43
CA THR A 33 11.17 13.42 -5.82
C THR A 33 10.72 14.87 -6.02
N GLY A 34 10.45 15.61 -4.95
CA GLY A 34 9.75 16.89 -4.98
C GLY A 34 8.25 16.77 -5.22
N VAL A 35 7.70 15.55 -5.32
CA VAL A 35 6.28 15.27 -5.54
C VAL A 35 5.69 14.68 -4.27
N VAL A 36 4.67 15.35 -3.73
CA VAL A 36 3.95 14.93 -2.53
C VAL A 36 2.55 14.47 -2.92
N TYR A 37 2.19 13.27 -2.47
CA TYR A 37 0.86 12.71 -2.63
C TYR A 37 0.09 12.92 -1.35
N GLU A 38 -1.09 13.54 -1.47
CA GLU A 38 -2.00 13.78 -0.36
C GLU A 38 -3.24 12.88 -0.50
N VAL A 39 -3.65 12.26 0.59
CA VAL A 39 -4.82 11.37 0.65
C VAL A 39 -5.63 11.67 1.91
N GLN A 40 -6.95 11.68 1.76
CA GLN A 40 -7.88 11.69 2.89
C GLN A 40 -8.16 10.25 3.35
N GLY A 41 -7.93 9.98 4.62
CA GLY A 41 -8.17 8.69 5.26
C GLY A 41 -8.74 8.82 6.67
N GLY A 42 -8.67 7.73 7.44
CA GLY A 42 -9.09 7.72 8.84
C GLY A 42 -10.60 7.74 9.07
N GLY A 43 -11.37 7.16 8.14
CA GLY A 43 -12.82 7.00 8.24
C GLY A 43 -13.54 8.32 8.50
N VAL A 44 -14.34 8.37 9.57
CA VAL A 44 -15.11 9.57 9.94
C VAL A 44 -14.26 10.76 10.39
N GLY A 45 -12.96 10.55 10.63
CA GLY A 45 -12.02 11.60 11.01
C GLY A 45 -11.57 12.49 9.85
N CYS A 46 -11.72 12.02 8.59
CA CYS A 46 -11.31 12.73 7.38
C CYS A 46 -9.87 13.32 7.48
N VAL A 47 -8.94 12.52 8.00
CA VAL A 47 -7.57 12.93 8.28
C VAL A 47 -6.79 13.06 6.97
N GLN A 48 -6.05 14.16 6.82
CA GLN A 48 -5.16 14.37 5.69
C GLN A 48 -3.79 13.75 5.96
N TYR A 49 -3.37 12.88 5.06
CA TYR A 49 -2.06 12.24 5.06
C TYR A 49 -1.26 12.67 3.84
N ALA A 50 0.07 12.72 3.98
CA ALA A 50 0.96 13.16 2.92
C ALA A 50 2.27 12.37 2.91
N GLN A 51 2.72 11.94 1.73
CA GLN A 51 4.00 11.25 1.53
C GLN A 51 4.69 11.79 0.26
N GLU A 52 5.94 12.20 0.40
CA GLU A 52 6.81 12.47 -0.75
C GLU A 52 7.31 11.15 -1.35
N GLY A 53 7.24 11.00 -2.66
CA GLY A 53 7.65 9.77 -3.30
C GLY A 53 7.28 9.62 -4.76
N TYR A 54 7.12 8.37 -5.17
CA TYR A 54 6.53 8.00 -6.45
C TYR A 54 5.48 6.92 -6.24
N LEU A 55 4.43 6.98 -7.06
CA LEU A 55 3.26 6.12 -6.98
C LEU A 55 3.46 4.85 -7.81
N ILE A 56 3.18 3.69 -7.22
CA ILE A 56 3.16 2.39 -7.91
C ILE A 56 1.72 1.86 -7.90
N PRO A 57 1.10 1.65 -9.07
CA PRO A 57 -0.19 0.99 -9.16
C PRO A 57 -0.08 -0.49 -8.78
N LEU A 58 -1.06 -0.97 -8.04
CA LEU A 58 -1.24 -2.38 -7.73
C LEU A 58 -2.42 -2.89 -8.54
N PHE A 59 -2.28 -4.09 -9.11
CA PHE A 59 -3.31 -4.71 -9.94
C PHE A 59 -3.78 -6.00 -9.30
N GLY A 60 -5.09 -6.18 -9.25
CA GLY A 60 -5.69 -7.32 -8.58
C GLY A 60 -7.17 -7.11 -8.32
N ARG A 61 -7.86 -8.22 -8.13
CA ARG A 61 -9.28 -8.25 -7.78
C ARG A 61 -9.45 -8.25 -6.27
N GLY A 62 -10.32 -7.38 -5.75
CA GLY A 62 -10.63 -7.28 -4.33
C GLY A 62 -9.45 -6.87 -3.44
N LEU A 63 -8.51 -6.07 -3.98
CA LEU A 63 -7.31 -5.64 -3.24
C LEU A 63 -7.64 -4.94 -1.92
N ASP A 64 -8.75 -4.21 -1.88
CA ASP A 64 -9.21 -3.43 -0.75
C ASP A 64 -10.32 -4.11 0.07
N GLU A 65 -10.81 -5.30 -0.30
CA GLU A 65 -11.94 -5.95 0.37
C GLU A 65 -11.65 -6.29 1.84
N GLU A 66 -10.56 -7.03 2.11
CA GLU A 66 -10.17 -7.38 3.49
C GLU A 66 -9.75 -6.14 4.30
N LEU A 67 -9.12 -5.16 3.65
CA LEU A 67 -8.78 -3.89 4.29
C LEU A 67 -10.06 -3.14 4.70
N LYS A 68 -11.05 -3.06 3.81
CA LYS A 68 -12.37 -2.47 4.11
C LYS A 68 -13.05 -3.24 5.25
N GLU A 69 -13.00 -4.56 5.29
CA GLU A 69 -13.59 -5.33 6.40
C GLU A 69 -12.93 -5.00 7.74
N ILE A 70 -11.61 -4.91 7.80
CA ILE A 70 -10.86 -4.53 9.00
C ILE A 70 -11.25 -3.11 9.46
N PHE A 71 -11.12 -2.12 8.59
CA PHE A 71 -11.27 -0.71 8.97
C PHE A 71 -12.74 -0.25 9.09
N VAL A 72 -13.60 -0.69 8.18
CA VAL A 72 -15.02 -0.29 8.10
C VAL A 72 -15.89 -1.21 8.94
N GLY A 73 -15.66 -2.52 8.84
CA GLY A 73 -16.45 -3.54 9.55
C GLY A 73 -16.09 -3.59 11.03
N GLU A 74 -14.85 -3.99 11.34
CA GLU A 74 -14.43 -4.25 12.73
C GLU A 74 -14.11 -2.99 13.51
N LEU A 75 -13.31 -2.09 12.93
CA LEU A 75 -12.95 -0.80 13.54
C LEU A 75 -14.04 0.27 13.38
N LYS A 76 -15.14 -0.06 12.69
CA LYS A 76 -16.35 0.78 12.57
C LYS A 76 -16.05 2.20 12.07
N ARG A 77 -15.11 2.36 11.14
CA ARG A 77 -14.67 3.66 10.58
C ARG A 77 -14.11 4.65 11.59
N GLN A 78 -13.70 4.21 12.79
CA GLN A 78 -13.17 5.10 13.82
C GLN A 78 -11.70 5.48 13.59
N GLY A 79 -11.10 4.99 12.51
CA GLY A 79 -9.66 5.01 12.30
C GLY A 79 -8.93 4.06 13.23
N ALA A 80 -7.65 3.81 12.95
CA ALA A 80 -6.79 2.91 13.74
C ALA A 80 -5.58 3.61 14.36
N ARG A 81 -5.54 4.94 14.28
CA ARG A 81 -4.40 5.73 14.72
C ARG A 81 -4.18 5.56 16.22
N GLN A 82 -2.96 5.18 16.60
CA GLN A 82 -2.58 4.88 17.99
C GLN A 82 -3.41 3.77 18.66
N LEU A 83 -4.06 2.90 17.88
CA LEU A 83 -4.71 1.71 18.41
C LEU A 83 -3.65 0.73 18.93
N ASP A 84 -3.88 0.19 20.14
CA ASP A 84 -3.19 -1.02 20.59
C ASP A 84 -3.79 -2.21 19.82
N TRP A 85 -3.12 -2.61 18.73
CA TRP A 85 -3.62 -3.64 17.84
C TRP A 85 -3.76 -5.00 18.54
N PRO A 86 -4.98 -5.60 18.58
CA PRO A 86 -5.14 -6.99 18.95
C PRO A 86 -4.31 -7.89 18.03
N VAL A 87 -3.68 -8.94 18.58
CA VAL A 87 -2.76 -9.81 17.85
C VAL A 87 -3.44 -10.42 16.62
N GLU A 88 -4.67 -10.91 16.78
CA GLU A 88 -5.45 -11.54 15.72
C GLU A 88 -5.80 -10.55 14.61
N LEU A 89 -6.07 -9.29 14.98
CA LEU A 89 -6.38 -8.23 14.01
C LEU A 89 -5.12 -7.78 13.25
N LEU A 90 -3.98 -7.71 13.95
CA LEU A 90 -2.70 -7.41 13.34
C LEU A 90 -2.25 -8.52 12.37
N ASP A 91 -2.45 -9.78 12.73
CA ASP A 91 -2.17 -10.92 11.84
C ASP A 91 -3.01 -10.87 10.56
N ARG A 92 -4.29 -10.50 10.68
CA ARG A 92 -5.16 -10.29 9.51
C ARG A 92 -4.70 -9.11 8.67
N LEU A 93 -4.32 -8.00 9.28
CA LEU A 93 -3.77 -6.87 8.54
C LEU A 93 -2.49 -7.25 7.79
N ARG A 94 -1.57 -8.01 8.41
CA ARG A 94 -0.38 -8.53 7.73
C ARG A 94 -0.75 -9.35 6.51
N ALA A 95 -1.72 -10.24 6.63
CA ALA A 95 -2.19 -11.08 5.52
C ALA A 95 -2.83 -10.24 4.41
N ALA A 96 -3.66 -9.24 4.76
CA ALA A 96 -4.28 -8.33 3.81
C ALA A 96 -3.24 -7.48 3.05
N VAL A 97 -2.20 -6.99 3.74
CA VAL A 97 -1.08 -6.30 3.09
C VAL A 97 -0.31 -7.25 2.16
N ALA A 98 0.01 -8.46 2.62
CA ALA A 98 0.76 -9.43 1.82
C ALA A 98 0.01 -9.95 0.58
N PHE A 99 -1.30 -9.77 0.50
CA PHE A 99 -2.08 -10.04 -0.72
C PHE A 99 -1.66 -9.15 -1.90
N HIS A 100 -1.10 -7.97 -1.61
CA HIS A 100 -0.69 -7.01 -2.61
C HIS A 100 0.67 -7.37 -3.20
N LEU A 101 0.70 -7.46 -4.52
CA LEU A 101 1.87 -7.82 -5.31
C LEU A 101 2.59 -6.56 -5.80
N TYR A 102 3.87 -6.42 -5.41
CA TYR A 102 4.67 -5.27 -5.78
C TYR A 102 5.11 -5.33 -7.25
N GLY A 103 4.61 -4.39 -8.05
CA GLY A 103 4.83 -4.33 -9.50
C GLY A 103 6.15 -3.68 -9.95
N SER A 104 7.06 -3.34 -9.03
CA SER A 104 8.40 -2.84 -9.36
C SER A 104 9.45 -3.94 -9.15
N ALA A 105 10.13 -4.31 -10.23
CA ALA A 105 11.20 -5.30 -10.23
C ALA A 105 12.47 -4.74 -10.88
N ASN A 106 13.63 -5.16 -10.39
CA ASN A 106 14.95 -4.80 -10.90
C ASN A 106 15.39 -5.58 -12.15
N ARG A 107 14.61 -6.58 -12.63
CA ARG A 107 14.88 -7.37 -13.85
C ARG A 107 13.59 -7.98 -14.41
N HIS A 108 13.69 -8.65 -15.57
CA HIS A 108 12.69 -9.56 -16.17
C HIS A 108 12.19 -10.71 -15.25
N ASP A 109 12.48 -10.66 -13.94
CA ASP A 109 11.96 -11.59 -12.96
C ASP A 109 10.47 -11.30 -12.74
N LEU A 110 9.66 -12.19 -13.30
CA LEU A 110 8.20 -12.22 -13.24
C LEU A 110 7.66 -12.56 -11.84
N PHE A 111 8.47 -12.42 -10.79
CA PHE A 111 8.09 -12.76 -9.43
C PHE A 111 7.73 -11.50 -8.65
N PRO A 112 6.44 -11.12 -8.60
CA PRO A 112 6.03 -10.03 -7.74
C PRO A 112 6.33 -10.38 -6.29
N THR A 113 6.99 -9.45 -5.58
CA THR A 113 7.25 -9.60 -4.15
C THR A 113 6.01 -9.13 -3.39
N PRO A 114 5.44 -9.93 -2.47
CA PRO A 114 4.39 -9.48 -1.57
C PRO A 114 4.82 -8.23 -0.79
N LEU A 115 3.90 -7.29 -0.58
CA LEU A 115 4.14 -6.23 0.39
C LEU A 115 4.25 -6.80 1.80
N ALA A 116 5.04 -6.14 2.65
CA ALA A 116 5.08 -6.43 4.08
C ALA A 116 4.56 -5.23 4.86
N LEU A 117 3.82 -5.48 5.94
CA LEU A 117 3.40 -4.42 6.87
C LEU A 117 4.65 -3.83 7.55
N ASP A 118 4.74 -2.50 7.61
CA ASP A 118 5.81 -1.84 8.38
C ASP A 118 5.39 -1.69 9.84
N GLU A 119 5.74 -2.71 10.63
CA GLU A 119 5.43 -2.74 12.06
C GLU A 119 6.24 -1.75 12.91
N THR A 120 7.25 -1.09 12.33
CA THR A 120 7.92 0.01 13.05
C THR A 120 7.07 1.28 13.10
N ARG A 121 6.02 1.34 12.26
CA ARG A 121 5.11 2.47 12.07
C ARG A 121 3.66 2.12 12.42
N LEU A 122 3.40 1.14 13.29
CA LEU A 122 2.02 0.73 13.66
C LEU A 122 1.15 1.90 14.15
N ALA A 123 1.75 2.87 14.86
CA ALA A 123 1.05 4.05 15.37
C ALA A 123 0.51 4.98 14.27
N GLU A 124 1.01 4.84 13.04
CA GLU A 124 0.58 5.61 11.87
C GLU A 124 -0.51 4.89 11.06
N ILE A 125 -0.77 3.60 11.31
CA ILE A 125 -1.78 2.86 10.56
C ILE A 125 -3.15 3.51 10.73
N ASP A 126 -3.81 3.73 9.60
CA ASP A 126 -5.17 4.20 9.56
C ASP A 126 -5.91 3.69 8.32
N GLU A 127 -7.21 3.94 8.25
CA GLU A 127 -8.00 3.65 7.06
C GLU A 127 -7.45 4.44 5.86
N ALA A 128 -7.29 3.76 4.72
CA ALA A 128 -6.67 4.26 3.50
C ALA A 128 -5.20 4.75 3.67
N TRP A 129 -4.54 4.35 4.76
CA TRP A 129 -3.15 4.72 5.05
C TRP A 129 -2.43 3.64 5.87
N VAL A 130 -1.82 2.67 5.20
CA VAL A 130 -1.10 1.56 5.87
C VAL A 130 0.39 1.62 5.51
N PRO A 131 1.29 1.87 6.47
CA PRO A 131 2.73 1.76 6.25
C PRO A 131 3.15 0.36 5.81
N VAL A 132 3.97 0.30 4.76
CA VAL A 132 4.47 -0.96 4.18
C VAL A 132 5.96 -0.88 3.90
N VAL A 133 6.61 -2.04 3.85
CA VAL A 133 7.98 -2.22 3.35
C VAL A 133 7.92 -2.80 1.95
N THR A 134 8.64 -2.18 1.03
CA THR A 134 8.79 -2.62 -0.36
C THR A 134 10.26 -2.91 -0.68
N PRO A 135 10.54 -3.64 -1.79
CA PRO A 135 11.88 -3.79 -2.33
C PRO A 135 12.63 -2.48 -2.64
N ASP A 136 11.91 -1.37 -2.80
CA ASP A 136 12.51 -0.05 -3.10
C ASP A 136 12.56 0.87 -1.86
N GLY A 137 12.07 0.42 -0.71
CA GLY A 137 12.15 1.12 0.56
C GLY A 137 10.83 1.17 1.32
N PRO A 138 10.72 2.03 2.35
CA PRO A 138 9.46 2.24 3.06
C PRO A 138 8.45 2.92 2.14
N GLY A 139 7.19 2.57 2.29
CA GLY A 139 6.08 3.18 1.57
C GLY A 139 4.80 3.21 2.39
N VAL A 140 3.74 3.68 1.76
CA VAL A 140 2.38 3.65 2.31
C VAL A 140 1.43 3.08 1.26
N LEU A 141 0.68 2.06 1.65
CA LEU A 141 -0.43 1.51 0.89
C LEU A 141 -1.65 2.41 1.08
N VAL A 142 -2.21 2.84 -0.04
CA VAL A 142 -3.39 3.71 -0.11
C VAL A 142 -4.40 3.10 -1.08
N TRP A 143 -5.69 3.28 -0.79
CA TRP A 143 -6.79 2.75 -1.60
C TRP A 143 -8.00 3.68 -1.48
N GLU A 144 -9.10 3.33 -2.15
CA GLU A 144 -10.36 4.05 -2.03
C GLU A 144 -10.88 4.03 -0.58
N ASN A 145 -10.90 5.20 0.06
CA ASN A 145 -11.49 5.38 1.39
C ASN A 145 -13.02 5.18 1.35
N SER A 146 -13.63 4.79 2.47
CA SER A 146 -15.03 4.35 2.54
C SER A 146 -16.09 5.46 2.71
N ASP A 147 -15.73 6.73 2.55
CA ASP A 147 -16.63 7.91 2.61
C ASP A 147 -17.40 8.12 1.28
#